data_AF-A0A8S3DXN7-F1
#
_entry.id   AF-A0A8S3DXN7-F1
#
_cell.length_a   1.000
_cell.length_b   1.000
_cell.length_c   1.000
_cell.angle_alpha   90.00
_cell.angle_beta   90.00
_cell.angle_gamma   90.00
#
_symmetry.space_group_name_H-M   'P 1'
#
loop_
_entity.id
_entity.type
_entity.pdbx_description
1 polymer ?
#
loop_
_entity_poly.entity_id
_entity_poly.type
_entity_poly.pdbx_seq_one_letter_code
_entity_poly.pdbx_strand_id
1 'polypeptide(L)' 'RSGFITFMSNVDPKFSTISRRTLTRTILPDLYTKMLHGLKSFCSMATFISLTLDLWTDRRQRVFFALTGMNNINEGYY' A
#
# COMPACT_ATOMS: atom_id res chain seq x y z
N ARG A 1 0.61 -6.12 22.99
CA ARG A 1 1.15 -4.77 22.70
C ARG A 1 2.47 -4.52 23.41
N SER A 2 2.56 -4.77 24.73
CA SER A 2 3.82 -4.67 25.50
C SER A 2 4.95 -5.54 24.95
N GLY A 3 4.69 -6.81 24.62
CA GLY A 3 5.73 -7.73 24.13
C GLY A 3 6.47 -7.25 22.87
N PHE A 4 5.77 -6.63 21.92
CA PHE A 4 6.39 -6.06 20.72
C PHE A 4 7.26 -4.83 21.05
N ILE A 5 6.80 -3.96 21.96
CA ILE A 5 7.56 -2.77 22.38
C ILE A 5 8.85 -3.18 23.08
N THR A 6 8.76 -4.14 24.01
CA THR A 6 9.91 -4.67 24.75
C THR A 6 10.90 -5.38 23.83
N PHE A 7 10.40 -6.11 22.84
CA PHE A 7 11.26 -6.68 21.81
C PHE A 7 11.99 -5.59 21.02
N MET A 8 11.25 -4.58 20.55
CA MET A 8 11.84 -3.49 19.76
C MET A 8 12.83 -2.66 20.56
N SER A 9 12.62 -2.43 21.85
CA SER A 9 13.59 -1.71 22.69
C SER A 9 14.93 -2.46 22.82
N ASN A 10 14.95 -3.78 22.65
CA ASN A 10 16.17 -4.58 22.65
C ASN A 10 16.86 -4.60 21.28
N VAL A 11 16.08 -4.58 20.20
CA VAL A 11 16.60 -4.63 18.81
C VAL A 11 17.07 -3.25 18.34
N ASP A 12 16.29 -2.22 18.63
CA ASP A 12 16.58 -0.82 18.30
C ASP A 12 16.23 0.06 19.51
N PRO A 13 17.23 0.47 20.32
CA PRO A 13 17.02 1.33 21.47
C PRO A 13 16.42 2.70 21.13
N LYS A 14 16.46 3.13 19.86
CA LYS A 14 15.86 4.39 19.40
C LYS A 14 14.41 4.20 18.92
N PHE A 15 13.90 2.97 18.89
CA PHE A 15 12.53 2.71 18.51
C PHE A 15 11.57 3.43 19.44
N SER A 16 10.65 4.19 18.84
CA SER A 16 9.55 4.81 19.56
C SER A 16 8.23 4.55 18.84
N THR A 17 7.16 4.42 19.62
CA THR A 17 5.84 4.25 19.02
C THR A 17 5.35 5.55 18.42
N ILE A 18 5.01 5.50 17.15
CA ILE A 18 4.33 6.60 16.49
C ILE A 18 2.90 6.72 17.06
N SER A 19 2.49 7.95 17.36
CA SER A 19 1.14 8.19 17.87
C SER A 19 0.08 7.89 16.80
N ARG A 20 -1.11 7.44 17.24
CA ARG A 20 -2.26 7.24 16.33
C ARG A 20 -2.60 8.52 15.56
N ARG A 21 -2.47 9.69 16.21
CA ARG A 21 -2.71 10.99 15.60
C ARG A 21 -1.72 11.25 14.46
N THR A 22 -0.44 11.01 14.67
CA THR A 22 0.62 11.15 13.66
C THR A 22 0.39 10.19 12.49
N LEU A 23 0.08 8.92 12.77
CA LEU A 23 -0.25 7.94 11.73
C LEU A 23 -1.43 8.41 10.86
N THR A 24 -2.51 8.87 11.51
CA THR A 24 -3.76 9.19 10.81
C THR A 24 -3.71 10.53 10.08
N ARG A 25 -3.06 11.55 10.67
CA ARG A 25 -3.10 12.92 10.14
C ARG A 25 -1.90 13.29 9.27
N THR A 26 -0.83 12.51 9.31
CA THR A 26 0.41 12.84 8.60
C THR A 26 0.82 11.67 7.71
N ILE A 27 1.14 10.53 8.31
CA ILE A 27 1.76 9.42 7.56
C ILE A 27 0.81 8.81 6.52
N LEU A 28 -0.45 8.52 6.90
CA LEU A 28 -1.41 7.95 5.95
C LEU A 28 -1.72 8.89 4.77
N PRO A 29 -2.03 10.19 4.97
CA PRO A 29 -2.20 11.14 3.86
C PRO A 29 -0.96 11.25 2.96
N ASP A 30 0.23 11.28 3.53
CA ASP A 30 1.48 11.39 2.75
C ASP A 30 1.70 10.14 1.90
N LEU A 31 1.52 8.94 2.48
CA LEU A 31 1.63 7.68 1.75
C LEU A 31 0.58 7.57 0.64
N TYR A 32 -0.65 8.00 0.90
CA TYR A 32 -1.70 8.05 -0.12
C TYR A 32 -1.31 8.95 -1.29
N THR A 33 -0.83 10.16 -1.01
CA THR A 33 -0.45 11.13 -2.04
C THR A 33 0.73 10.62 -2.87
N LYS A 34 1.73 10.02 -2.22
CA LYS A 34 2.87 9.38 -2.91
C LYS A 34 2.41 8.25 -3.84
N MET A 35 1.54 7.37 -3.34
CA MET A 35 1.00 6.25 -4.12
C MET A 35 0.16 6.75 -5.30
N LEU A 36 -0.69 7.76 -5.08
CA LEU A 36 -1.50 8.37 -6.13
C LEU A 36 -0.64 8.96 -7.24
N HIS A 37 0.44 9.67 -6.88
CA HIS A 37 1.36 10.24 -7.85
C HIS A 37 2.09 9.15 -8.65
N GLY A 38 2.56 8.10 -7.97
CA GLY A 38 3.16 6.93 -8.63
C GLY A 38 2.21 6.25 -9.60
N LEU A 39 0.95 6.03 -9.19
CA LEU A 39 -0.07 5.42 -10.04
C LEU A 39 -0.40 6.29 -11.26
N LYS A 40 -0.52 7.61 -11.09
CA LYS A 40 -0.75 8.52 -12.22
C LYS A 40 0.40 8.46 -13.23
N SER A 41 1.64 8.45 -12.75
CA SER A 41 2.82 8.31 -13.61
C SER A 41 2.81 6.97 -14.34
N PHE A 42 2.59 5.87 -13.63
CA PHE A 42 2.45 4.53 -14.21
C PHE A 42 1.38 4.48 -15.32
N CYS A 43 0.18 4.98 -15.04
CA CYS A 43 -0.90 5.00 -16.03
C CYS A 43 -0.59 5.91 -17.23
N SER A 44 0.12 7.02 -17.03
CA SER A 44 0.47 7.93 -18.13
C SER A 44 1.47 7.33 -19.13
N MET A 45 2.28 6.36 -18.70
CA MET A 45 3.27 5.69 -19.55
C MET A 45 2.73 4.41 -20.21
N ALA A 46 1.61 3.88 -19.74
CA ALA A 46 1.07 2.61 -20.21
C ALA A 46 0.23 2.80 -21.47
N THR A 47 0.59 2.11 -22.56
CA THR A 47 -0.26 2.04 -23.76
C THR A 47 -1.46 1.10 -23.54
N PHE A 48 -1.24 0.03 -22.78
CA PHE A 48 -2.26 -0.95 -22.42
C PHE A 48 -2.11 -1.34 -20.96
N ILE A 49 -3.22 -1.54 -20.26
CA ILE A 49 -3.26 -2.02 -18.87
C ILE A 49 -4.23 -3.19 -18.80
N SER A 50 -3.77 -4.31 -18.27
CA SER A 50 -4.64 -5.43 -17.88
C SER A 50 -5.12 -5.20 -16.45
N LEU A 51 -6.41 -5.36 -16.20
CA LEU A 51 -7.01 -5.20 -14.88
C LEU A 51 -7.48 -6.55 -14.34
N THR A 52 -7.09 -6.89 -13.12
CA THR A 52 -7.66 -8.02 -12.36
C THR A 52 -8.50 -7.48 -11.21
N LEU A 53 -9.67 -8.09 -11.01
CA LEU A 53 -10.61 -7.74 -9.96
C LEU A 53 -10.79 -8.96 -9.05
N ASP A 54 -10.35 -8.82 -7.81
CA ASP A 54 -10.58 -9.82 -6.77
C ASP A 54 -11.76 -9.38 -5.91
N LEU A 55 -12.77 -10.24 -5.79
CA LEU A 55 -13.98 -10.01 -5.00
C LEU A 55 -14.09 -11.11 -3.95
N TRP A 56 -14.34 -10.72 -2.70
CA TRP A 56 -14.59 -11.68 -1.64
C TRP A 56 -15.53 -11.12 -0.58
N THR A 57 -16.17 -12.03 0.15
CA THR A 57 -16.96 -11.69 1.35
C THR A 57 -16.30 -12.32 2.57
N ASP A 58 -16.36 -11.64 3.71
CA ASP A 58 -15.97 -12.26 4.97
C ASP A 58 -17.14 -12.99 5.66
N ARG A 59 -16.84 -13.70 6.74
CA ARG A 59 -17.85 -14.40 7.56
C ARG A 59 -18.87 -13.47 8.23
N ARG A 60 -18.66 -12.16 8.18
CA ARG A 60 -19.57 -11.13 8.68
C ARG A 60 -20.40 -10.49 7.56
N GLN A 61 -20.44 -11.13 6.39
CA GLN A 61 -21.17 -10.66 5.20
C GLN A 61 -20.71 -9.28 4.70
N ARG A 62 -19.46 -8.88 5.00
CA ARG A 62 -18.87 -7.66 4.43
C ARG A 62 -18.28 -8.00 3.07
N VAL A 63 -18.61 -7.18 2.06
CA VAL A 63 -18.08 -7.30 0.70
C VAL A 63 -16.80 -6.50 0.59
N PHE A 64 -15.78 -7.09 -0.02
CA PHE A 64 -14.51 -6.48 -0.34
C PHE A 64 -14.21 -6.66 -1.82
N PHE A 65 -13.51 -5.69 -2.39
CA PHE A 65 -12.95 -5.81 -3.72
C PHE A 65 -11.55 -5.20 -3.77
N ALA A 66 -10.70 -5.77 -4.61
CA ALA A 66 -9.39 -5.23 -4.93
C ALA A 66 -9.24 -5.17 -6.45
N LEU A 67 -8.77 -4.03 -6.95
CA LEU A 67 -8.43 -3.83 -8.36
C LEU A 67 -6.91 -3.75 -8.49
N THR A 68 -6.34 -4.59 -9.34
CA THR A 68 -4.90 -4.59 -9.62
C THR A 68 -4.68 -4.33 -11.10
N GLY A 69 -3.81 -3.37 -11.42
CA GLY A 69 -3.39 -3.07 -12.80
C GLY A 69 -2.01 -3.63 -13.10
N MET A 70 -1.90 -4.36 -14.20
CA MET A 70 -0.65 -4.89 -14.73
C MET A 70 -0.37 -4.27 -16.10
N ASN A 71 0.81 -3.68 -16.26
CA ASN A 71 1.29 -3.17 -17.53
C ASN A 71 2.34 -4.15 -18.05
N ASN A 72 2.15 -4.63 -19.28
CA ASN A 72 3.18 -5.38 -19.98
C ASN A 72 4.11 -4.36 -20.62
N ILE A 73 5.23 -4.08 -19.96
CA ILE A 73 6.31 -3.35 -20.59
C ILE A 73 6.83 -4.27 -21.69
N ASN A 74 6.53 -3.96 -22.96
CA ASN A 74 7.18 -4.62 -24.08
C ASN A 74 8.66 -4.23 -24.01
N GLU A 75 9.48 -5.06 -23.37
CA GLU A 75 10.92 -5.06 -23.63
C GLU A 75 11.10 -5.45 -25.09
N GLY A 76 11.28 -4.45 -25.94
CA GLY A 76 11.46 -4.62 -27.38
C GLY A 76 12.73 -5.42 -27.65
N TYR A 77 12.57 -6.70 -27.95
CA TYR A 77 13.53 -7.48 -28.73
C TYR A 77 13.06 -7.50 -30.19
N TYR A 78 13.29 -6.40 -30.93
CA TYR A 78 13.46 -6.37 -32.39
C TYR A 78 14.28 -5.14 -32.77
#